data_AF-A0A532AH30-F1
#
_entry.id   AF-A0A532AH30-F1
#
_cell.length_a   1.000
_cell.length_b   1.000
_cell.length_c   1.000
_cell.angle_alpha   90.00
_cell.angle_beta   90.00
_cell.angle_gamma   90.00
#
_symmetry.space_group_name_H-M   'P 1'
#
loop_
_entity.id
_entity.type
_entity.pdbx_description
1 polymer ?
#
loop_
_entity_poly.entity_id
_entity_poly.type
_entity_poly.pdbx_seq_one_letter_code
_entity_poly.pdbx_strand_id
1 'polypeptide(L)'
;FGVSPMPVREALRRLTAANALMVVSGRSIGIPALSRARLIDLRNVRFEIEAIAAAWAAERMDDKSMAQLGQHLDALEQANAAGDVKSYLRA
;
A
#
# COMPACT_ATOMS: atom_id res chain seq x y z
N PHE A 1 3.65 18.80 5.60
CA PHE A 1 2.44 18.68 6.41
C PHE A 1 2.16 19.92 7.26
N GLY A 2 3.14 20.73 7.68
CA GLY A 2 2.86 22.01 8.37
C GLY A 2 2.11 21.86 9.70
N VAL A 3 2.18 20.67 10.32
CA VAL A 3 1.47 20.33 11.54
C VAL A 3 2.38 20.42 12.76
N SER A 4 1.79 20.54 13.94
CA SER A 4 2.53 20.55 15.22
C SER A 4 3.19 19.20 15.52
N PRO A 5 4.13 19.12 16.48
CA PRO A 5 4.85 17.88 16.77
C PRO A 5 4.01 16.71 17.31
N MET A 6 2.87 16.99 17.95
CA MET A 6 1.99 15.97 18.54
C MET A 6 1.34 15.03 17.50
N PRO A 7 0.65 15.51 16.45
CA PRO A 7 0.09 14.64 15.42
C PRO A 7 1.17 13.84 14.67
N VAL A 8 2.37 14.41 14.49
CA VAL A 8 3.50 13.68 13.91
C VAL A 8 3.91 12.51 14.80
N ARG A 9 4.03 12.73 16.13
CA ARG A 9 4.34 11.64 17.08
C ARG A 9 3.28 10.54 17.06
N GLU A 10 2.01 10.89 17.00
CA GLU A 10 0.94 9.89 16.96
C GLU A 10 0.97 9.08 15.66
N ALA A 11 1.22 9.72 14.52
CA ALA A 11 1.41 9.01 13.25
C ALA A 11 2.60 8.03 13.31
N LEU A 12 3.74 8.47 13.84
CA LEU A 12 4.93 7.63 14.00
C LEU A 12 4.68 6.44 14.94
N ARG A 13 3.95 6.67 16.04
CA ARG A 13 3.57 5.61 16.98
C ARG A 13 2.66 4.58 16.31
N ARG A 14 1.64 5.02 15.57
CA ARG A 14 0.73 4.14 14.83
C ARG A 14 1.47 3.30 13.77
N LEU A 15 2.38 3.93 13.02
CA LEU A 15 3.18 3.23 12.01
C LEU A 15 4.18 2.23 12.65
N THR A 16 4.74 2.56 13.81
CA THR A 16 5.61 1.63 14.55
C THR A 16 4.82 0.44 15.08
N ALA A 17 3.62 0.68 15.64
CA ALA A 17 2.72 -0.38 16.10
C ALA A 17 2.24 -1.30 14.95
N ALA A 18 2.11 -0.74 13.74
CA ALA A 18 1.79 -1.49 12.52
C ALA A 18 3.00 -2.20 11.89
N ASN A 19 4.20 -2.15 12.50
CA ASN A 19 5.46 -2.64 11.94
C ASN A 19 5.82 -2.03 10.57
N ALA A 20 5.22 -0.89 10.21
CA ALA A 20 5.59 -0.11 9.03
C ALA A 20 6.86 0.71 9.27
N LEU A 21 7.14 1.02 10.53
CA LEU A 21 8.38 1.64 11.00
C LEU A 21 8.97 0.83 12.15
N MET A 22 10.28 0.96 12.38
CA MET A 22 10.98 0.34 13.51
C MET A 22 11.88 1.34 14.24
N VAL A 23 12.16 1.07 15.51
CA VAL A 23 13.19 1.80 16.26
C VAL A 23 14.56 1.31 15.78
N VAL A 24 15.35 2.22 15.22
CA VAL A 24 16.68 1.91 14.68
C VAL A 24 17.75 2.06 15.78
N SER A 25 17.65 3.11 16.59
CA SER A 25 18.53 3.34 17.75
C SER A 25 17.94 4.41 18.65
N GLY A 26 17.86 4.17 19.96
CA GLY A 26 17.33 5.12 20.94
C GLY A 26 15.94 5.64 20.54
N ARG A 27 15.87 6.93 20.17
CA ARG A 27 14.63 7.62 19.76
C ARG A 27 14.48 7.77 18.24
N SER A 28 15.38 7.18 17.46
CA SER A 28 15.38 7.23 15.99
C SER A 28 14.50 6.14 15.41
N ILE A 29 13.56 6.54 14.57
CA ILE A 29 12.62 5.65 13.87
C ILE A 29 13.03 5.58 12.39
N GLY A 30 12.95 4.40 11.80
CA GLY A 30 13.29 4.16 10.39
C GLY A 30 12.42 3.12 9.73
N ILE A 31 12.63 2.93 8.42
CA ILE A 31 11.91 1.96 7.60
C ILE A 31 12.58 0.60 7.77
N PRO A 32 11.84 -0.49 8.08
CA PRO A 32 12.41 -1.83 8.15
C PRO A 32 12.97 -2.28 6.80
N ALA A 33 14.09 -2.99 6.81
CA ALA A 33 14.64 -3.57 5.58
C ALA A 33 13.71 -4.67 5.03
N LEU A 34 13.38 -4.58 3.74
CA LEU A 34 12.61 -5.62 3.05
C LEU A 34 13.54 -6.73 2.57
N SER A 35 13.85 -7.69 3.45
CA SER A 35 14.63 -8.87 3.09
C SER A 35 13.85 -9.79 2.16
N ARG A 36 14.55 -10.66 1.41
CA ARG A 36 13.91 -11.68 0.56
C ARG A 36 12.95 -12.58 1.36
N ALA A 37 13.34 -12.98 2.57
CA ALA A 37 12.49 -13.79 3.44
C ALA A 37 11.22 -13.03 3.83
N ARG A 38 11.34 -11.74 4.19
CA ARG A 38 10.20 -10.89 4.56
C ARG A 38 9.27 -10.63 3.37
N LEU A 39 9.83 -10.47 2.17
CA LEU A 39 9.04 -10.32 0.94
C LEU A 39 8.24 -11.59 0.62
N ILE A 40 8.84 -12.78 0.79
CA ILE A 40 8.15 -14.05 0.59
C ILE A 40 7.02 -14.23 1.60
N ASP A 41 7.29 -13.95 2.87
CA ASP A 41 6.30 -13.98 3.95
C ASP A 41 5.11 -13.05 3.64
N LEU A 42 5.39 -11.79 3.30
CA LEU A 42 4.37 -10.81 2.90
C LEU A 42 3.54 -11.30 1.71
N ARG A 43 4.20 -11.79 0.66
CA ARG A 43 3.54 -12.32 -0.54
C ARG A 43 2.61 -13.49 -0.20
N ASN A 44 3.04 -14.41 0.66
CA ASN A 44 2.22 -15.55 1.06
C ASN A 44 0.95 -15.08 1.78
N VAL A 45 1.08 -14.14 2.73
CA VAL A 45 -0.09 -13.55 3.40
C VAL A 45 -1.03 -12.88 2.39
N ARG A 46 -0.48 -12.12 1.43
CA ARG A 46 -1.28 -11.46 0.38
C ARG A 46 -2.03 -12.47 -0.49
N PHE A 47 -1.42 -13.60 -0.86
CA PHE A 47 -2.11 -14.63 -1.64
C PHE A 47 -3.34 -15.20 -0.93
N GLU A 48 -3.26 -15.42 0.38
CA GLU A 48 -4.38 -15.95 1.16
C GLU A 48 -5.56 -14.98 1.24
N ILE A 49 -5.30 -13.67 1.28
CA ILE A 49 -6.36 -12.66 1.51
C ILE A 49 -6.84 -11.97 0.24
N GLU A 50 -5.95 -11.68 -0.72
CA GLU A 50 -6.30 -10.85 -1.89
C GLU A 50 -7.13 -11.63 -2.91
N ALA A 51 -6.86 -12.92 -3.10
CA ALA A 51 -7.65 -13.76 -3.99
C ALA A 51 -9.10 -13.87 -3.51
N ILE A 52 -9.29 -14.07 -2.20
CA ILE A 52 -10.62 -14.14 -1.58
C ILE A 52 -11.33 -12.78 -1.68
N ALA A 53 -10.62 -11.69 -1.37
CA ALA A 53 -11.17 -10.34 -1.48
C ALA A 53 -11.59 -10.03 -2.93
N ALA A 54 -10.79 -10.41 -3.92
CA ALA A 54 -11.11 -10.25 -5.33
C ALA A 54 -12.35 -11.06 -5.74
N ALA A 55 -12.48 -12.31 -5.26
CA ALA A 55 -13.66 -13.14 -5.52
C ALA A 55 -14.94 -12.50 -4.95
N TRP A 56 -14.90 -12.04 -3.69
CA TRP A 56 -16.04 -11.35 -3.08
C TRP A 56 -16.37 -10.02 -3.77
N ALA A 57 -15.36 -9.29 -4.26
CA ALA A 57 -15.57 -8.07 -5.01
C ALA A 57 -16.25 -8.37 -6.36
N ALA A 58 -15.83 -9.43 -7.05
CA ALA A 58 -16.43 -9.86 -8.31
C ALA A 58 -17.90 -10.28 -8.14
N GLU A 59 -18.23 -11.01 -7.07
CA GLU A 59 -19.62 -11.41 -6.76
C GLU A 59 -20.55 -10.23 -6.49
N ARG A 60 -20.01 -9.11 -5.98
CA ARG A 60 -20.77 -7.91 -5.59
C ARG A 60 -20.63 -6.77 -6.59
N MET A 61 -20.04 -7.04 -7.74
CA MET A 61 -19.69 -6.02 -8.72
C MET A 61 -20.94 -5.37 -9.31
N ASP A 62 -20.93 -4.05 -9.40
CA ASP A 62 -21.95 -3.26 -10.10
C ASP A 62 -21.34 -2.41 -11.23
N ASP A 63 -22.19 -1.83 -12.07
CA ASP A 63 -21.74 -1.04 -13.23
C ASP A 63 -20.87 0.16 -12.82
N LYS A 64 -21.16 0.75 -11.64
CA LYS A 64 -20.39 1.88 -11.11
C LYS A 64 -18.98 1.45 -10.72
N SER A 65 -18.86 0.33 -10.00
CA SER A 65 -17.58 -0.24 -9.57
C SER A 65 -16.77 -0.73 -10.77
N MET A 66 -17.43 -1.32 -11.78
CA MET A 66 -16.78 -1.67 -13.05
C MET A 66 -16.22 -0.45 -13.79
N ALA A 67 -17.00 0.62 -13.89
CA ALA A 67 -16.52 1.85 -14.52
C ALA A 67 -15.32 2.46 -13.77
N GLN A 68 -15.34 2.44 -12.43
CA GLN A 68 -14.21 2.90 -11.62
C GLN A 68 -12.96 2.03 -11.83
N LEU A 69 -13.10 0.70 -11.86
CA LEU A 69 -11.99 -0.19 -12.17
C LEU A 69 -11.40 0.06 -13.55
N GLY A 70 -12.24 0.32 -14.56
CA GLY A 70 -11.80 0.75 -15.89
C GLY A 70 -10.94 2.01 -15.86
N GLN A 71 -11.37 3.03 -15.10
CA GLN A 71 -10.60 4.28 -14.95
C GLN A 71 -9.23 4.05 -14.31
N HIS A 72 -9.13 3.18 -13.30
CA HIS A 72 -7.86 2.82 -12.67
C HIS A 72 -6.93 2.07 -13.64
N LEU A 73 -7.49 1.14 -14.43
CA LEU A 73 -6.73 0.41 -15.45
C LEU A 73 -6.19 1.36 -16.53
N ASP A 74 -7.02 2.25 -17.06
CA ASP A 74 -6.61 3.24 -18.05
C ASP A 74 -5.46 4.12 -17.52
N ALA A 75 -5.54 4.54 -16.25
CA ALA A 75 -4.49 5.32 -15.60
C ALA A 75 -3.18 4.53 -15.44
N LEU A 76 -3.26 3.25 -15.08
CA LEU A 76 -2.09 2.36 -15.02
C LEU A 76 -1.44 2.19 -16.39
N GLU A 77 -2.23 1.95 -17.44
CA GLU A 77 -1.74 1.77 -18.80
C GLU A 77 -1.06 3.04 -19.35
N GLN A 78 -1.68 4.20 -19.13
CA GLN A 78 -1.11 5.49 -19.53
C GLN A 78 0.22 5.78 -18.80
N ALA A 79 0.26 5.56 -17.48
CA ALA A 79 1.47 5.76 -16.69
C ALA A 79 2.58 4.78 -17.11
N ASN A 80 2.24 3.53 -17.39
CA ASN A 80 3.18 2.53 -17.88
C ASN A 80 3.74 2.89 -19.26
N ALA A 81 2.89 3.30 -20.20
CA ALA A 81 3.29 3.72 -21.54
C ALA A 81 4.21 4.96 -21.50
N ALA A 82 3.97 5.88 -20.56
CA ALA A 82 4.81 7.06 -20.36
C ALA A 82 6.09 6.78 -19.54
N GLY A 83 6.26 5.56 -18.99
CA GLY A 83 7.34 5.24 -18.06
C GLY A 83 7.26 6.00 -16.73
N ASP A 84 6.09 6.55 -16.38
CA ASP A 84 5.87 7.28 -15.14
C ASP A 84 5.57 6.31 -13.98
N VAL A 85 6.63 5.78 -13.39
CA VAL A 85 6.58 4.86 -12.25
C VAL A 85 5.79 5.44 -11.07
N LYS A 86 5.86 6.76 -10.84
CA LYS A 86 5.21 7.38 -9.67
C LYS A 86 3.69 7.40 -9.85
N SER A 87 3.24 7.74 -11.04
CA SER A 87 1.81 7.70 -11.38
C SER A 87 1.31 6.26 -11.44
N TYR A 88 2.10 5.32 -11.97
CA TYR A 88 1.76 3.91 -11.99
C TYR A 88 1.53 3.33 -10.58
N LEU A 89 2.37 3.68 -9.60
CA LEU A 89 2.21 3.23 -8.22
C LEU A 89 1.05 3.93 -7.45
N ARG A 90 0.40 4.94 -8.05
CA ARG A 90 -0.66 5.75 -7.43
C ARG A 90 -2.02 5.64 -8.11
N ALA A 91 -2.04 5.17 -9.36
CA ALA A 91 -3.24 4.91 -10.14
C ALA A 91 -4.12 3.88 -9.41
#